data_AF-A0A7M7QEZ0-F1
#
_entry.id   AF-A0A7M7QEZ0-F1
#
_cell.length_a   1.000
_cell.length_b   1.000
_cell.length_c   1.000
_cell.angle_alpha   90.00
_cell.angle_beta   90.00
_cell.angle_gamma   90.00
#
_symmetry.space_group_name_H-M   'P 1'
#
loop_
_entity.id
_entity.type
_entity.pdbx_description
1 polymer ?
#
loop_
_entity_poly.entity_id
_entity_poly.type
_entity_poly.pdbx_seq_one_letter_code
_entity_poly.pdbx_strand_id
1 'polypeptide(L)'
;MKPIISIGPYQRSIKQMVQSSPLRFYGLEQERVDLIQLRKDLIYWLDSLEDFFDGNYLTWHFPARLLKLRNSEQSLQELKTRYIGKESLKHSPRKNDINLQLSFKEMRSRVAKFVKELRDFWIVASIKYAESVAKSTDSLKQRRLRCCGLIDL
;
A
#
# COMPACT_ATOMS: atom_id res chain seq x y z
N MET A 1 1.45 6.95 -38.59
CA MET A 1 0.60 6.07 -37.73
C MET A 1 0.83 6.46 -36.28
N LYS A 2 -0.22 6.89 -35.55
CA LYS A 2 -0.13 7.05 -34.08
C LYS A 2 -0.14 5.65 -33.46
N PRO A 3 0.76 5.33 -32.52
CA PRO A 3 0.74 4.03 -31.88
C PRO A 3 -0.57 3.91 -31.08
N ILE A 4 -1.33 2.84 -31.36
CA ILE A 4 -2.45 2.43 -30.52
C ILE A 4 -1.80 1.90 -29.24
N ILE A 5 -1.71 2.75 -28.22
CA ILE A 5 -1.29 2.34 -26.89
C ILE A 5 -2.35 1.35 -26.41
N SER A 6 -2.01 0.07 -26.38
CA SER A 6 -2.83 -0.99 -25.80
C SER A 6 -3.25 -0.55 -24.39
N ILE A 7 -4.54 -0.23 -24.23
CA ILE A 7 -5.11 0.14 -22.94
C ILE A 7 -5.12 -1.15 -22.11
N GLY A 8 -4.15 -1.29 -21.19
CA GLY A 8 -4.08 -2.44 -20.32
C GLY A 8 -5.40 -2.65 -19.56
N PRO A 9 -5.76 -3.90 -19.21
CA PRO A 9 -7.09 -4.23 -18.68
C PRO A 9 -7.46 -3.46 -17.40
N TYR A 10 -6.48 -2.92 -16.68
CA TYR A 10 -6.65 -2.18 -15.43
C TYR A 10 -6.46 -0.65 -15.57
N GLN A 11 -6.20 -0.12 -16.76
CA GLN A 11 -5.87 1.30 -16.92
C GLN A 11 -7.05 2.20 -16.49
N ARG A 12 -8.29 1.84 -16.84
CA ARG A 12 -9.48 2.62 -16.47
C ARG A 12 -9.68 2.63 -14.95
N SER A 13 -9.58 1.48 -14.29
CA SER A 13 -9.77 1.37 -12.84
C SER A 13 -8.67 2.11 -12.08
N ILE A 14 -7.40 1.98 -12.49
CA ILE A 14 -6.28 2.69 -11.85
C ILE A 14 -6.48 4.20 -12.02
N LYS A 15 -6.84 4.67 -13.22
CA LYS A 15 -7.09 6.09 -13.46
C LYS A 15 -8.20 6.64 -12.55
N GLN A 16 -9.30 5.89 -12.40
CA GLN A 16 -10.38 6.26 -11.48
C GLN A 16 -9.92 6.31 -10.03
N MET A 17 -9.13 5.33 -9.57
CA MET A 17 -8.57 5.29 -8.21
C MET A 17 -7.64 6.49 -7.94
N VAL A 18 -6.80 6.86 -8.90
CA VAL A 18 -5.89 8.00 -8.76
C VAL A 18 -6.66 9.33 -8.74
N GLN A 19 -7.64 9.49 -9.62
CA GLN A 19 -8.44 10.72 -9.74
C GLN A 19 -9.34 10.96 -8.53
N SER A 20 -9.94 9.92 -7.96
CA SER A 20 -10.82 10.03 -6.78
C SER A 20 -10.06 10.11 -5.46
N SER A 21 -8.74 9.86 -5.47
CA SER A 21 -7.96 9.79 -4.25
C SER A 21 -7.71 11.18 -3.65
N PRO A 22 -7.93 11.35 -2.33
CA PRO A 22 -7.62 12.61 -1.63
C PRO A 22 -6.14 12.75 -1.25
N LEU A 23 -5.29 11.76 -1.54
CA LEU A 23 -3.89 11.77 -1.12
C LEU A 23 -3.10 12.93 -1.75
N ARG A 24 -2.23 13.55 -0.94
CA ARG A 24 -1.36 14.65 -1.32
C ARG A 24 0.09 14.27 -1.04
N PHE A 25 0.94 14.42 -2.06
CA PHE A 25 2.38 14.16 -2.01
C PHE A 25 3.12 15.40 -2.51
N TYR A 26 4.31 15.65 -1.97
CA TYR A 26 5.15 16.80 -2.28
C TYR A 26 6.48 16.43 -2.96
N GLY A 27 6.74 15.13 -3.18
CA GLY A 27 7.97 14.64 -3.78
C GLY A 27 9.16 14.63 -2.82
N LEU A 28 8.88 14.48 -1.52
CA LEU A 28 9.88 14.52 -0.44
C LEU A 28 10.58 13.18 -0.26
N GLU A 29 11.78 13.21 0.32
CA GLU A 29 12.55 11.98 0.59
C GLU A 29 11.85 11.08 1.61
N GLN A 30 11.22 11.64 2.64
CA GLN A 30 10.48 10.84 3.63
C GLN A 30 9.28 10.10 2.99
N GLU A 31 8.61 10.73 2.02
CA GLU A 31 7.52 10.09 1.29
C GLU A 31 8.03 8.88 0.50
N ARG A 32 9.23 8.98 -0.07
CA ARG A 32 9.89 7.85 -0.74
C ARG A 32 10.13 6.69 0.22
N VAL A 33 10.71 6.99 1.38
CA VAL A 33 11.02 5.99 2.42
C VAL A 33 9.75 5.27 2.87
N ASP A 34 8.68 6.03 3.15
CA ASP A 34 7.39 5.48 3.56
C ASP A 34 6.82 4.54 2.49
N LEU A 35 6.88 4.94 1.21
CA LEU A 35 6.36 4.12 0.10
C LEU A 35 7.20 2.87 -0.18
N ILE A 36 8.51 2.93 0.04
CA ILE A 36 9.39 1.75 -0.02
C ILE A 36 9.02 0.77 1.09
N GLN A 37 8.81 1.26 2.32
CA GLN A 37 8.40 0.38 3.42
C GLN A 37 7.05 -0.26 3.13
N LEU A 38 6.10 0.51 2.60
CA LEU A 38 4.79 -0.01 2.22
C LEU A 38 4.89 -1.10 1.12
N ARG A 39 5.81 -0.95 0.15
CA ARG A 39 6.09 -1.98 -0.86
C ARG A 39 6.62 -3.27 -0.22
N LYS A 40 7.54 -3.15 0.75
CA LYS A 40 8.06 -4.31 1.49
C LYS A 40 6.96 -5.03 2.28
N ASP A 41 6.09 -4.27 2.94
CA ASP A 41 4.95 -4.83 3.66
C ASP A 41 3.98 -5.54 2.70
N LEU A 42 3.69 -4.95 1.53
CA LEU A 42 2.88 -5.58 0.50
C LEU A 42 3.47 -6.92 0.03
N ILE A 43 4.77 -6.96 -0.27
CA ILE A 43 5.46 -8.19 -0.67
C ILE A 43 5.34 -9.24 0.43
N TYR A 44 5.68 -8.88 1.67
CA TYR A 44 5.57 -9.79 2.82
C TYR A 44 4.17 -10.40 2.97
N TRP A 45 3.12 -9.60 2.81
CA TRP A 45 1.74 -10.08 2.95
C TRP A 45 1.24 -10.84 1.72
N LEU A 46 1.79 -10.60 0.53
CA LEU A 46 1.57 -11.42 -0.66
C LEU A 46 2.19 -12.81 -0.48
N ASP A 47 3.45 -12.88 -0.05
CA ASP A 47 4.13 -14.15 0.27
C ASP A 47 3.35 -14.91 1.36
N SER A 48 2.86 -14.16 2.35
CA SER A 48 2.01 -14.73 3.41
C SER A 48 0.65 -15.25 2.88
N LEU A 49 0.09 -14.67 1.81
CA LEU A 49 -1.10 -15.23 1.16
C LEU A 49 -0.75 -16.50 0.39
N GLU A 50 0.38 -16.51 -0.31
CA GLU A 50 0.86 -17.68 -1.04
C GLU A 50 1.06 -18.89 -0.10
N ASP A 51 1.71 -18.68 1.04
CA ASP A 51 1.83 -19.69 2.11
C ASP A 51 0.47 -20.29 2.53
N PHE A 52 -0.59 -19.47 2.57
CA PHE A 52 -1.94 -19.93 2.89
C PHE A 52 -2.55 -20.78 1.77
N PHE A 53 -2.30 -20.44 0.50
CA PHE A 53 -2.82 -21.17 -0.64
C PHE A 53 -2.10 -22.50 -0.86
N ASP A 54 -0.80 -22.54 -0.59
CA ASP A 54 0.05 -23.72 -0.78
C ASP A 54 -0.05 -24.73 0.37
N GLY A 55 -0.81 -24.42 1.43
CA GLY A 55 -0.97 -25.31 2.58
C GLY A 55 0.21 -25.29 3.55
N ASN A 56 1.18 -24.40 3.37
CA ASN A 56 2.39 -24.25 4.21
C ASN A 56 2.11 -23.56 5.57
N TYR A 57 0.84 -23.36 5.91
CA TYR A 57 0.40 -22.65 7.10
C TYR A 57 0.68 -23.37 8.43
N LEU A 58 1.10 -24.64 8.42
CA LEU A 58 1.46 -25.37 9.65
C LEU A 58 2.67 -24.76 10.37
N THR A 59 3.50 -23.99 9.67
CA THR A 59 4.62 -23.23 10.25
C THR A 59 4.21 -21.85 10.78
N TRP A 60 2.94 -21.47 10.62
CA TRP A 60 2.47 -20.16 11.04
C TRP A 60 2.24 -20.09 12.54
N HIS A 61 3.12 -19.33 13.21
CA HIS A 61 2.86 -18.91 14.58
C HIS A 61 1.71 -17.88 14.62
N PHE A 62 0.48 -18.38 14.72
CA PHE A 62 -0.76 -17.61 14.53
C PHE A 62 -0.86 -16.33 15.39
N PRO A 63 -0.53 -16.34 16.71
CA PRO A 63 -0.57 -15.13 17.53
C PRO A 63 0.38 -14.03 17.04
N ALA A 64 1.58 -14.41 16.59
CA ALA A 64 2.59 -13.46 16.12
C ALA A 64 2.18 -12.84 14.77
N ARG A 65 1.62 -13.65 13.87
CA ARG A 65 1.10 -13.18 12.58
C ARG A 65 -0.10 -12.26 12.75
N LEU A 66 -1.00 -12.57 13.68
CA LEU A 66 -2.14 -11.70 13.99
C LEU A 66 -1.69 -10.35 14.56
N LEU A 67 -0.71 -10.35 15.47
CA LEU A 67 -0.14 -9.11 16.00
C LEU A 67 0.51 -8.28 14.89
N LYS A 68 1.31 -8.92 14.03
CA LYS A 68 1.94 -8.23 12.90
C LYS A 68 0.92 -7.66 11.92
N LEU A 69 -0.16 -8.40 11.63
CA LEU A 69 -1.25 -7.91 10.76
C LEU A 69 -1.88 -6.65 11.33
N ARG A 70 -2.20 -6.64 12.62
CA ARG A 70 -2.76 -5.46 13.31
C ARG A 70 -1.82 -4.26 13.25
N ASN A 71 -0.53 -4.49 13.48
CA ASN A 71 0.47 -3.42 13.41
C ASN A 71 0.55 -2.86 11.98
N SER A 72 0.59 -3.71 10.96
CA SER A 72 0.59 -3.27 9.56
C SER A 72 -0.70 -2.52 9.18
N GLU A 73 -1.87 -2.98 9.64
CA GLU A 73 -3.14 -2.29 9.45
C GLU A 73 -3.11 -0.89 10.10
N GLN A 74 -2.62 -0.78 11.32
CA GLN A 74 -2.49 0.49 12.03
C GLN A 74 -1.54 1.44 11.29
N SER A 75 -0.35 0.96 10.91
CA SER A 75 0.62 1.75 10.15
C SER A 75 0.05 2.25 8.82
N LEU A 76 -0.74 1.44 8.12
CA LEU A 76 -1.42 1.87 6.90
C LEU A 76 -2.44 3.00 7.18
N GLN A 77 -3.22 2.91 8.26
CA GLN A 77 -4.19 3.96 8.63
C GLN A 77 -3.50 5.26 9.04
N GLU A 78 -2.40 5.18 9.78
CA GLU A 78 -1.59 6.34 10.14
C GLU A 78 -1.02 7.03 8.89
N LEU A 79 -0.55 6.24 7.92
CA LEU A 79 -0.01 6.74 6.67
C LEU A 79 -1.08 7.38 5.79
N LYS A 80 -2.27 6.76 5.69
CA LYS A 80 -3.43 7.36 5.02
C LYS A 80 -3.78 8.71 5.64
N THR A 81 -3.89 8.76 6.96
CA THR A 81 -4.21 10.00 7.69
C THR A 81 -3.18 11.09 7.42
N ARG A 82 -1.89 10.74 7.41
CA ARG A 82 -0.79 11.66 7.11
C ARG A 82 -0.95 12.29 5.72
N TYR A 83 -1.24 11.49 4.71
CA TYR A 83 -1.28 11.95 3.31
C TYR A 83 -2.63 12.49 2.83
N ILE A 84 -3.71 12.30 3.59
CA ILE A 84 -5.01 12.96 3.32
C ILE A 84 -5.02 14.39 3.87
N GLY A 85 -4.22 14.67 4.91
CA GLY A 85 -4.25 15.94 5.64
C GLY A 85 -5.24 15.89 6.81
N LYS A 86 -4.85 16.45 7.96
CA LYS A 86 -5.46 16.31 9.29
C LYS A 86 -6.95 16.69 9.44
N GLU A 87 -7.65 17.13 8.40
CA GLU A 87 -9.07 17.52 8.51
C GLU A 87 -10.07 16.37 8.40
N SER A 88 -9.65 15.18 7.99
CA SER A 88 -10.54 14.02 7.95
C SER A 88 -9.85 12.82 8.57
N LEU A 89 -10.19 12.56 9.85
CA LEU A 89 -10.43 11.24 10.45
C LEU A 89 -10.46 11.40 11.97
N LYS A 90 -11.64 11.77 12.50
CA LYS A 90 -11.98 11.50 13.92
C LYS A 90 -12.24 10.00 14.08
N HIS A 91 -11.22 9.16 13.91
CA HIS A 91 -11.26 7.79 14.39
C HIS A 91 -10.03 7.56 15.26
N SER A 92 -10.23 7.89 16.54
CA SER A 92 -9.39 7.36 17.61
C SER A 92 -9.34 5.83 17.43
N PRO A 93 -8.16 5.20 17.49
CA PRO A 93 -8.10 3.75 17.44
C PRO A 93 -8.95 3.22 18.59
N ARG A 94 -10.04 2.51 18.26
CA ARG A 94 -10.80 1.78 19.28
C ARG A 94 -9.78 0.90 20.02
N LYS A 95 -9.66 1.11 21.33
CA LYS A 95 -9.10 0.10 22.23
C LYS A 95 -9.88 -1.17 21.96
N ASN A 96 -9.29 -2.09 21.20
CA ASN A 96 -10.00 -3.29 20.77
C ASN A 96 -9.83 -4.34 21.85
N ASP A 97 -10.97 -4.76 22.38
CA ASP A 97 -11.12 -5.94 23.21
C ASP A 97 -10.44 -7.15 22.57
N ILE A 98 -9.72 -7.88 23.43
CA ILE A 98 -8.89 -9.01 23.08
C ILE A 98 -9.80 -10.21 22.79
N ASN A 99 -10.28 -10.34 21.56
CA ASN A 99 -10.69 -11.64 21.03
C ASN A 99 -9.49 -12.28 20.33
N LEU A 100 -8.84 -13.18 21.04
CA LEU A 100 -7.60 -13.90 20.68
C LEU A 100 -7.85 -15.12 19.78
N GLN A 101 -9.10 -15.41 19.38
CA GLN A 101 -9.43 -16.58 18.58
C GLN A 101 -10.11 -16.15 17.27
N LEU A 102 -9.30 -15.84 16.26
CA LEU A 102 -9.77 -15.88 14.87
C LEU A 102 -9.56 -17.30 14.35
N SER A 103 -10.54 -17.84 13.64
CA SER A 103 -10.34 -19.05 12.86
C SER A 103 -9.34 -18.81 11.74
N PHE A 104 -8.74 -19.89 11.25
CA PHE A 104 -7.84 -19.87 10.10
C PHE A 104 -8.45 -19.19 8.87
N LYS A 105 -9.74 -19.49 8.60
CA LYS A 105 -10.50 -18.91 7.48
C LYS A 105 -10.66 -17.39 7.63
N GLU A 106 -10.92 -16.91 8.84
CA GLU A 106 -11.05 -15.48 9.11
C GLU A 106 -9.72 -14.75 8.97
N MET A 107 -8.62 -15.35 9.45
CA MET A 107 -7.28 -14.77 9.30
C MET A 107 -6.91 -14.63 7.82
N ARG A 108 -7.09 -15.69 7.02
CA ARG A 108 -6.85 -15.64 5.57
C ARG A 108 -7.69 -14.55 4.90
N SER A 109 -8.97 -14.45 5.25
CA SER A 109 -9.87 -13.42 4.72
C SER A 109 -9.40 -12.00 5.09
N ARG A 110 -8.96 -11.78 6.33
CA ARG A 110 -8.45 -10.48 6.81
C ARG A 110 -7.15 -10.11 6.11
N VAL A 111 -6.20 -11.04 5.98
CA VAL A 111 -4.96 -10.82 5.22
C VAL A 111 -5.26 -10.50 3.76
N ALA A 112 -6.19 -11.22 3.11
CA ALA A 112 -6.56 -10.94 1.72
C ALA A 112 -7.16 -9.53 1.54
N LYS A 113 -8.03 -9.11 2.45
CA LYS A 113 -8.57 -7.74 2.48
C LYS A 113 -7.45 -6.72 2.67
N PHE A 114 -6.55 -6.97 3.60
CA PHE A 114 -5.44 -6.08 3.91
C PHE A 114 -4.46 -5.95 2.74
N VAL A 115 -4.09 -7.05 2.07
CA VAL A 115 -3.24 -7.04 0.86
C VAL A 115 -3.89 -6.22 -0.24
N LYS A 116 -5.20 -6.37 -0.47
CA LYS A 116 -5.92 -5.55 -1.43
C LYS A 116 -5.83 -4.07 -1.08
N GLU A 117 -6.08 -3.72 0.19
CA GLU A 117 -6.02 -2.34 0.67
C GLU A 117 -4.61 -1.73 0.55
N LEU A 118 -3.57 -2.49 0.91
CA LEU A 118 -2.17 -2.11 0.75
C LEU A 118 -1.81 -1.87 -0.71
N ARG A 119 -2.18 -2.81 -1.60
CA ARG A 119 -1.90 -2.72 -3.04
C ARG A 119 -2.59 -1.50 -3.64
N ASP A 120 -3.87 -1.32 -3.35
CA ASP A 120 -4.66 -0.23 -3.91
C ASP A 120 -4.11 1.13 -3.44
N PHE A 121 -3.72 1.23 -2.16
CA PHE A 121 -3.04 2.42 -1.64
C PHE A 121 -1.67 2.64 -2.28
N TRP A 122 -0.83 1.60 -2.37
CA TRP A 122 0.52 1.68 -2.95
C TRP A 122 0.51 2.16 -4.41
N ILE A 123 -0.40 1.62 -5.24
CA ILE A 123 -0.55 2.02 -6.65
C ILE A 123 -0.88 3.51 -6.74
N VAL A 124 -1.88 3.96 -5.99
CA VAL A 124 -2.30 5.36 -6.04
C VAL A 124 -1.20 6.29 -5.51
N ALA A 125 -0.58 5.92 -4.39
CA ALA A 125 0.42 6.72 -3.73
C ALA A 125 1.72 6.83 -4.56
N SER A 126 2.18 5.73 -5.16
CA SER A 126 3.36 5.72 -6.03
C SER A 126 3.17 6.60 -7.28
N ILE A 127 1.99 6.54 -7.92
CA ILE A 127 1.68 7.39 -9.06
C ILE A 127 1.67 8.86 -8.65
N LYS A 128 0.94 9.21 -7.58
CA LYS A 128 0.87 10.61 -7.11
C LYS A 128 2.23 11.16 -6.67
N TYR A 129 3.04 10.34 -6.00
CA TYR A 129 4.40 10.70 -5.64
C TYR A 129 5.24 10.99 -6.89
N ALA A 130 5.20 10.10 -7.89
CA ALA A 130 5.93 10.28 -9.14
C ALA A 130 5.48 11.53 -9.91
N GLU A 131 4.18 11.83 -9.92
CA GLU A 131 3.64 13.09 -10.48
C GLU A 131 4.20 14.32 -9.75
N SER A 132 4.27 14.30 -8.42
CA SER A 132 4.83 15.40 -7.63
C SER A 132 6.34 15.56 -7.85
N VAL A 133 7.09 14.47 -7.96
CA VAL A 133 8.52 14.50 -8.33
C VAL A 133 8.70 15.08 -9.73
N ALA A 134 7.88 14.67 -10.70
CA ALA A 134 7.95 15.17 -12.07
C ALA A 134 7.66 16.68 -12.16
N LYS A 135 6.74 17.20 -11.34
CA LYS A 135 6.40 18.64 -11.28
C LYS A 135 7.45 19.48 -10.54
N SER A 136 8.16 18.90 -9.57
CA SER A 136 9.10 19.63 -8.70
C SER A 136 10.55 19.56 -9.16
N THR A 137 10.86 18.77 -10.19
CA THR A 137 12.23 18.49 -10.61
C THR A 137 12.33 18.55 -12.14
N ASP A 138 13.22 19.36 -12.70
CA ASP A 138 13.38 19.48 -14.16
C ASP A 138 14.31 18.40 -14.74
N SER A 139 15.26 17.89 -13.95
CA SER A 139 16.24 16.91 -14.41
C SER A 139 15.70 15.48 -14.39
N LEU A 140 15.75 14.80 -15.55
CA LEU A 140 15.43 13.37 -15.67
C LEU A 140 16.27 12.48 -14.73
N LYS A 141 17.56 12.82 -14.54
CA LYS A 141 18.47 12.09 -13.65
C LYS A 141 17.99 12.15 -12.19
N GLN A 142 17.56 13.32 -11.74
CA GLN A 142 17.04 13.51 -10.39
C GLN A 142 15.68 12.84 -10.21
N ARG A 143 14.79 12.89 -11.21
CA ARG A 143 13.51 12.14 -11.19
C ARG A 143 13.75 10.64 -11.04
N ARG A 144 14.66 10.06 -11.81
CA ARG A 144 15.06 8.64 -11.69
C ARG A 144 15.59 8.32 -10.30
N LEU A 145 16.47 9.14 -9.75
CA LEU A 145 17.03 8.93 -8.42
C LEU A 145 15.94 8.93 -7.34
N ARG A 146 14.99 9.86 -7.41
CA ARG A 146 13.89 10.00 -6.45
C ARG A 146 12.82 8.92 -6.58
N CYS A 147 12.54 8.43 -7.79
CA CYS A 147 11.58 7.34 -8.00
C CYS A 147 12.21 5.94 -7.87
N CYS A 148 13.53 5.84 -7.73
CA CYS A 148 14.23 4.57 -7.59
C CYS A 148 13.68 3.75 -6.40
N GLY A 149 13.42 2.47 -6.65
CA GLY A 149 12.83 1.54 -5.66
C GLY A 149 11.30 1.63 -5.54
N LEU A 150 10.66 2.64 -6.14
CA LEU A 150 9.20 2.76 -6.22
C LEU A 150 8.64 2.36 -7.57
N ILE A 151 9.27 2.84 -8.65
CA ILE A 151 8.89 2.57 -10.03
C ILE A 151 10.17 2.22 -10.79
N ASP A 152 10.18 1.08 -11.46
CA ASP A 152 11.22 0.78 -12.44
C ASP A 152 10.88 1.61 -13.70
N LEU A 153 11.57 2.75 -13.86
CA LEU A 153 11.39 3.73 -14.96
C LEU A 153 12.37 3.53 -16.12
#